data_AF-A0AAD3CNR9-F1
#
_entry.id   AF-A0AAD3CNR9-F1
#
_cell.length_a   1.000
_cell.length_b   1.000
_cell.length_c   1.000
_cell.angle_alpha   90.00
_cell.angle_beta   90.00
_cell.angle_gamma   90.00
#
_symmetry.space_group_name_H-M   'P 1'
#
loop_
_entity.id
_entity.type
_entity.pdbx_description
1 polymer ?
#
loop_
_entity_poly.entity_id
_entity_poly.type
_entity_poly.pdbx_seq_one_letter_code
_entity_poly.pdbx_strand_id
1 'polypeptide(L)' 'MVCKYDDYDWAELEPSVQAAASKLGFTPVMWDADEEPDACDEYWKDLSEEQKAAAITLGYTEESWNAEDDE' A
#
# COMPACT_ATOMS: atom_id res chain seq x y z
N MET A 1 -6.90 -6.77 -2.45
CA MET A 1 -6.85 -5.57 -1.58
C MET A 1 -7.78 -4.49 -2.14
N VAL A 2 -8.42 -3.63 -1.34
CA VAL A 2 -9.08 -2.41 -1.87
C VAL A 2 -8.49 -1.22 -1.14
N CYS A 3 -7.51 -0.55 -1.74
CA CYS A 3 -7.09 0.74 -1.21
C CYS A 3 -8.20 1.76 -1.44
N LYS A 4 -8.23 2.79 -0.58
CA LYS A 4 -9.14 3.92 -0.78
C LYS A 4 -8.89 4.66 -2.11
N TYR A 5 -7.75 4.40 -2.73
CA TYR A 5 -7.20 5.09 -3.88
C TYR A 5 -6.98 4.18 -5.10
N ASP A 6 -7.58 3.00 -5.11
CA ASP A 6 -7.43 1.96 -6.16
C ASP A 6 -7.86 2.46 -7.55
N ASP A 7 -8.80 3.41 -7.57
CA ASP A 7 -9.34 4.03 -8.79
C ASP A 7 -8.55 5.27 -9.25
N TYR A 8 -7.51 5.66 -8.51
CA TYR A 8 -6.73 6.89 -8.79
C TYR A 8 -5.36 6.53 -9.37
N ASP A 9 -4.98 7.18 -10.47
CA ASP A 9 -3.60 7.13 -10.98
C ASP A 9 -2.64 7.73 -9.94
N TRP A 10 -1.37 7.33 -9.96
CA TRP A 10 -0.35 7.83 -9.04
C TRP A 10 -0.29 9.36 -9.01
N ALA A 11 -0.46 9.98 -10.18
CA ALA A 11 -0.46 11.43 -10.34
C ALA A 11 -1.65 12.14 -9.67
N GLU A 12 -2.76 11.44 -9.45
CA GLU A 12 -3.96 11.96 -8.78
C GLU A 12 -3.92 11.79 -7.25
N LEU A 13 -3.03 10.94 -6.75
CA LEU A 13 -2.81 10.76 -5.32
C LEU A 13 -2.27 12.05 -4.68
N GLU A 14 -2.67 12.27 -3.42
CA GLU A 14 -2.05 13.32 -2.62
C GLU A 14 -0.55 13.04 -2.41
N PRO A 15 0.31 14.07 -2.34
CA PRO A 15 1.75 13.89 -2.15
C PRO A 15 2.11 13.11 -0.87
N SER A 16 1.27 13.20 0.16
CA SER A 16 1.40 12.39 1.38
C SER A 16 1.15 10.90 1.14
N VAL A 17 0.20 10.57 0.25
CA VAL A 17 -0.15 9.20 -0.13
C VAL A 17 0.92 8.63 -1.05
N GLN A 18 1.40 9.41 -2.03
CA GLN A 18 2.54 9.01 -2.87
C GLN A 18 3.78 8.69 -2.02
N ALA A 19 4.10 9.54 -1.04
CA ALA A 19 5.22 9.30 -0.13
C ALA A 19 5.00 8.03 0.71
N ALA A 20 3.77 7.77 1.16
CA ALA A 20 3.42 6.54 1.86
C ALA A 20 3.58 5.31 0.96
N ALA A 21 3.00 5.33 -0.24
CA ALA A 21 3.11 4.24 -1.21
C ALA A 21 4.58 3.96 -1.58
N SER A 22 5.39 5.00 -1.80
CA SER A 22 6.84 4.84 -2.00
C SER A 22 7.57 4.21 -0.82
N LYS A 23 7.14 4.45 0.42
CA LYS A 23 7.71 3.78 1.60
C LYS A 23 7.36 2.29 1.67
N LEU A 24 6.21 1.92 1.13
CA LEU A 24 5.82 0.53 0.93
C LEU A 24 6.54 -0.11 -0.25
N GLY A 25 7.22 0.66 -1.09
CA GLY A 25 7.92 0.15 -2.28
C GLY A 25 7.13 0.32 -3.57
N PHE A 26 5.93 0.91 -3.54
CA PHE A 26 5.20 1.24 -4.75
C PHE A 26 5.93 2.33 -5.52
N THR A 27 6.06 2.11 -6.81
CA THR A 27 6.52 3.12 -7.77
C THR A 27 5.33 3.61 -8.58
N PRO A 28 5.37 4.84 -9.14
CA PRO A 28 4.31 5.34 -10.02
C PRO A 28 3.97 4.37 -11.15
N VAL A 29 5.01 3.76 -11.75
CA VAL A 29 4.82 2.79 -12.84
C VAL A 29 4.10 1.53 -12.33
N MET A 30 4.47 1.02 -11.16
CA MET A 30 3.83 -0.14 -10.56
C MET A 30 2.38 0.16 -10.18
N TRP A 31 2.14 1.30 -9.54
CA TRP A 31 0.82 1.75 -9.15
C TRP A 31 -0.13 1.88 -10.35
N ASP A 32 0.31 2.59 -11.40
CA ASP A 32 -0.50 2.77 -12.62
C ASP A 32 -0.64 1.47 -13.44
N ALA A 33 0.22 0.47 -13.19
CA ALA A 33 0.17 -0.84 -13.82
C ALA A 33 -0.59 -1.89 -13.00
N ASP A 34 -1.17 -1.52 -11.85
CA ASP A 34 -1.79 -2.45 -10.90
C ASP A 34 -0.80 -3.54 -10.43
N GLU A 35 0.49 -3.21 -10.42
CA GLU A 35 1.56 -4.07 -9.89
C GLU A 35 1.87 -3.69 -8.44
N GLU A 36 1.95 -4.70 -7.59
CA GLU A 36 2.27 -4.53 -6.18
C GLU A 36 3.74 -4.92 -5.90
N PRO A 37 4.45 -4.19 -5.03
CA PRO A 37 5.81 -4.55 -4.64
C PRO A 37 5.80 -5.79 -3.74
N ASP A 38 6.93 -6.51 -3.66
CA ASP A 38 7.09 -7.68 -2.76
C ASP A 38 6.69 -7.39 -1.30
N ALA A 39 6.79 -6.14 -0.85
CA ALA A 39 6.37 -5.74 0.49
C ALA A 39 4.86 -5.91 0.73
N CYS A 40 4.00 -5.90 -0.30
CA CYS A 40 2.57 -6.20 -0.14
C CYS A 40 2.32 -7.69 0.13
N ASP A 41 3.24 -8.55 -0.30
CA ASP A 41 3.21 -10.01 -0.12
C ASP A 41 3.68 -10.38 1.30
N GLU A 42 4.31 -9.44 2.02
CA GLU A 42 4.71 -9.61 3.42
C GLU A 42 3.54 -9.36 4.39
N TYR A 43 3.50 -10.13 5.48
CA TYR A 43 2.53 -9.90 6.55
C TYR A 43 2.73 -8.52 7.17
N TRP A 44 1.63 -7.91 7.64
CA TRP A 44 1.68 -6.60 8.30
C TRP A 44 2.71 -6.57 9.43
N LYS A 45 2.84 -7.65 10.20
CA LYS A 45 3.80 -7.77 11.30
C LYS A 45 5.26 -7.60 10.85
N ASP A 46 5.61 -8.08 9.65
CA ASP A 46 6.96 -8.06 9.08
C ASP A 46 7.31 -6.69 8.49
N LEU A 47 6.30 -5.87 8.16
CA LEU A 47 6.51 -4.49 7.77
C LEU A 47 7.19 -3.65 8.87
N SER A 48 8.06 -2.74 8.43
CA SER A 48 8.66 -1.71 9.27
C SER A 48 7.61 -0.71 9.77
N GLU A 49 7.90 0.00 10.87
CA GLU A 49 6.98 1.01 11.41
C GLU A 49 6.62 2.10 10.39
N GLU A 50 7.55 2.45 9.50
CA GLU A 50 7.31 3.42 8.42
C GLU A 50 6.34 2.89 7.35
N GLN A 51 6.44 1.60 7.02
CA GLN A 51 5.55 0.91 6.08
C GLN A 51 4.14 0.78 6.67
N LYS A 52 4.03 0.40 7.95
CA LYS A 52 2.76 0.36 8.69
C LYS A 52 2.09 1.74 8.71
N ALA A 53 2.85 2.79 9.05
CA ALA A 53 2.33 4.16 9.05
C ALA A 53 1.86 4.60 7.65
N ALA A 54 2.60 4.21 6.61
CA ALA A 54 2.22 4.45 5.22
C ALA A 54 0.92 3.72 4.86
N ALA A 55 0.81 2.44 5.16
CA ALA A 55 -0.38 1.65 4.89
C ALA A 55 -1.61 2.22 5.63
N ILE A 56 -1.46 2.64 6.89
CA ILE A 56 -2.51 3.37 7.63
C ILE A 56 -2.92 4.66 6.90
N THR A 57 -1.96 5.40 6.35
CA THR A 57 -2.21 6.65 5.58
C THR A 57 -3.00 6.37 4.30
N LEU A 58 -2.72 5.24 3.65
CA LEU A 58 -3.46 4.73 2.49
C LEU A 58 -4.86 4.19 2.85
N GLY A 59 -5.15 4.04 4.15
CA GLY A 59 -6.44 3.56 4.66
C GLY A 59 -6.48 2.07 4.99
N TYR A 60 -5.33 1.39 4.96
CA TYR A 60 -5.21 0.00 5.38
C TYR A 60 -5.08 -0.13 6.90
N THR A 61 -5.54 -1.26 7.41
CA THR A 61 -5.34 -1.68 8.79
C THR A 61 -4.67 -3.05 8.81
N GLU A 62 -4.09 -3.44 9.95
CA GLU A 62 -3.53 -4.79 10.12
C GLU A 62 -4.54 -5.88 9.72
N GLU A 63 -5.81 -5.69 10.05
CA GLU A 63 -6.89 -6.61 9.68
C GLU A 63 -7.07 -6.65 8.16
N SER A 64 -7.22 -5.51 7.49
CA SER A 64 -7.41 -5.47 6.03
C SER A 64 -6.18 -5.89 5.24
N TRP A 65 -4.97 -5.73 5.81
CA TRP A 65 -3.73 -6.14 5.18
C TRP A 65 -3.52 -7.64 5.22
N ASN A 66 -3.80 -8.29 6.36
CA ASN A 66 -3.65 -9.75 6.48
C ASN A 66 -4.95 -10.50 6.08
N ALA A 67 -6.04 -9.81 5.77
CA ALA A 67 -7.32 -10.44 5.43
C ALA A 67 -7.29 -11.26 4.12
N GLU A 68 -6.26 -11.13 3.29
CA GLU A 68 -6.12 -11.92 2.05
C GLU A 68 -5.38 -13.25 2.23
N ASP A 69 -4.87 -13.56 3.43
CA ASP A 69 -4.18 -14.83 3.73
C ASP A 69 -5.10 -15.86 4.43
N ASP A 70 -6.42 -15.62 4.49
CA ASP A 70 -7.39 -16.56 5.08
C ASP A 70 -8.04 -17.41 3.99
N GLU A 71 -7.35 -18.49 3.56
CA GLU A 71 -7.96 -19.72 3.03
C GLU A 71 -7.67 -20.93 3.93
#